data_AF-A0A9E4QXK8-F1
#
_entry.id   AF-A0A9E4QXK8-F1
#
_cell.length_a   1.000
_cell.length_b   1.000
_cell.length_c   1.000
_cell.angle_alpha   90.00
_cell.angle_beta   90.00
_cell.angle_gamma   90.00
#
_symmetry.space_group_name_H-M   'P 1'
#
loop_
_entity.id
_entity.type
_entity.pdbx_description
1 polymer ?
#
loop_
_entity_poly.entity_id
_entity_poly.type
_entity_poly.pdbx_seq_one_letter_code
_entity_poly.pdbx_strand_id
1 'polypeptide(L)'
;FDIYFAESEIVGGPFVEYSGAHWSVFFLAEYINTFAIAALTVLLFLGGWSGPFLEGNWVIIWFFVKVYAVIAVIFWIRGTFPRLRIDQLMAFAWKVMVPLSFLTIVITGIYMFYGWPAWSLTLMSLTGLLVVAYVVHRRAVGPANLVAQVRARQVALQAERRAASQQAPS
;
A
#
# COMPACT_ATOMS: atom_id res chain seq x y z
N PHE A 1 -11.73 -2.95 -1.95
CA PHE A 1 -11.22 -3.92 -2.94
C PHE A 1 -10.50 -5.04 -2.23
N ASP A 2 -11.21 -5.70 -1.33
CA ASP A 2 -10.88 -7.05 -0.92
C ASP A 2 -12.18 -7.64 -0.41
N ILE A 3 -12.86 -8.34 -1.30
CA ILE A 3 -13.93 -9.25 -0.92
C ILE A 3 -13.30 -10.60 -1.20
N TYR A 4 -13.17 -11.45 -0.17
CA TYR A 4 -12.70 -12.84 -0.27
C TYR A 4 -13.51 -13.68 -1.27
N PHE A 5 -14.65 -13.15 -1.70
CA PHE A 5 -15.50 -13.68 -2.76
C PHE A 5 -15.41 -12.79 -3.99
N ALA A 6 -14.30 -12.90 -4.72
CA ALA A 6 -14.21 -12.34 -6.04
C ALA A 6 -14.93 -13.27 -7.03
N GLU A 7 -15.87 -12.70 -7.78
CA GLU A 7 -16.59 -13.25 -8.95
C GLU A 7 -15.73 -14.08 -9.94
N SER A 8 -14.40 -13.94 -9.87
CA SER A 8 -13.42 -14.55 -10.75
C SER A 8 -12.79 -15.85 -10.23
N GLU A 9 -12.84 -16.17 -8.93
CA GLU A 9 -12.09 -17.32 -8.36
C GLU A 9 -12.95 -18.21 -7.44
N ILE A 10 -13.85 -17.64 -6.62
CA ILE A 10 -14.83 -18.37 -5.81
C ILE A 10 -16.10 -17.49 -5.72
N VAL A 11 -17.20 -17.93 -6.34
CA VAL A 11 -18.50 -17.23 -6.28
C VAL A 11 -19.20 -17.59 -4.96
N GLY A 12 -19.46 -16.59 -4.10
CA GLY A 12 -20.20 -16.75 -2.85
C GLY A 12 -20.26 -15.47 -2.02
N GLY A 13 -20.82 -15.52 -0.81
CA GLY A 13 -20.85 -14.37 0.11
C GLY A 13 -22.06 -13.44 -0.07
N PRO A 14 -22.11 -12.32 0.68
CA PRO A 14 -23.33 -11.53 0.84
C PRO A 14 -23.86 -10.92 -0.47
N PHE A 15 -22.98 -10.74 -1.45
CA PHE A 15 -23.30 -10.13 -2.73
C PHE A 15 -23.97 -11.10 -3.72
N VAL A 16 -23.91 -12.40 -3.46
CA VAL A 16 -24.52 -13.45 -4.30
C VAL A 16 -25.71 -14.11 -3.59
N GLU A 17 -25.65 -14.21 -2.26
CA GLU A 17 -26.65 -14.92 -1.45
C GLU A 17 -27.88 -14.06 -1.10
N TYR A 18 -27.73 -12.73 -1.05
CA TYR A 18 -28.83 -11.82 -0.71
C TYR A 18 -29.28 -11.00 -1.92
N SER A 19 -30.59 -10.72 -1.99
CA SER A 19 -31.22 -9.89 -3.03
C SER A 19 -32.02 -8.73 -2.42
N GLY A 20 -32.37 -7.74 -3.26
CA GLY A 20 -33.22 -6.60 -2.88
C GLY A 20 -32.61 -5.73 -1.77
N ALA A 21 -33.38 -5.48 -0.71
CA ALA A 21 -33.00 -4.56 0.37
C ALA A 21 -31.79 -5.05 1.20
N HIS A 22 -31.69 -6.36 1.46
CA HIS A 22 -30.57 -6.91 2.24
C HIS A 22 -29.23 -6.72 1.52
N TRP A 23 -29.20 -6.92 0.21
CA TRP A 23 -28.05 -6.64 -0.64
C TRP A 23 -27.63 -5.16 -0.56
N SER A 24 -28.61 -4.24 -0.60
CA SER A 24 -28.35 -2.79 -0.52
C SER A 24 -27.73 -2.38 0.82
N VAL A 25 -28.09 -3.02 1.93
CA VAL A 25 -27.51 -2.74 3.25
C VAL A 25 -26.02 -3.11 3.28
N PHE A 26 -25.61 -4.22 2.66
CA PHE A 26 -24.19 -4.58 2.57
C PHE A 26 -23.38 -3.56 1.77
N PHE A 27 -23.92 -3.10 0.63
CA PHE A 27 -23.28 -2.03 -0.14
C PHE A 27 -23.22 -0.71 0.64
N LEU A 28 -24.31 -0.33 1.29
CA LEU A 28 -24.35 0.86 2.13
C LEU A 28 -23.29 0.79 3.24
N ALA A 29 -23.15 -0.36 3.90
CA ALA A 29 -22.14 -0.57 4.94
C ALA A 29 -20.71 -0.41 4.39
N GLU A 30 -20.41 -0.93 3.19
CA GLU A 30 -19.09 -0.75 2.57
C GLU A 30 -18.79 0.72 2.23
N TYR A 31 -19.79 1.48 1.75
CA TYR A 31 -19.64 2.92 1.50
C TYR A 31 -19.52 3.73 2.79
N ILE A 32 -20.27 3.39 3.84
CA ILE A 32 -20.13 4.01 5.16
C ILE A 32 -18.73 3.74 5.73
N ASN A 33 -18.22 2.52 5.60
CA ASN A 33 -16.86 2.19 6.05
C ASN A 33 -15.81 3.01 5.27
N THR A 34 -15.96 3.14 3.96
CA THR A 34 -15.06 3.97 3.13
C THR A 34 -15.09 5.43 3.58
N PHE A 35 -16.27 5.98 3.86
CA PHE A 35 -16.42 7.32 4.41
C PHE A 35 -15.78 7.45 5.79
N ALA A 36 -15.99 6.48 6.68
CA ALA A 36 -15.43 6.46 8.03
C ALA A 36 -13.90 6.43 8.02
N ILE A 37 -13.29 5.60 7.17
CA ILE A 37 -11.82 5.55 7.01
C ILE A 37 -11.29 6.88 6.47
N ALA A 38 -11.96 7.49 5.50
CA ALA A 38 -11.57 8.82 4.99
C ALA A 38 -11.68 9.91 6.08
N ALA A 39 -12.78 9.92 6.85
CA ALA A 39 -12.98 10.83 7.97
C ALA A 39 -11.89 10.66 9.05
N LEU A 40 -11.60 9.42 9.46
CA LEU A 40 -10.53 9.12 10.42
C LEU A 40 -9.16 9.55 9.90
N THR A 41 -8.88 9.34 8.61
CA THR A 41 -7.63 9.77 7.99
C THR A 41 -7.47 11.29 8.08
N VAL A 42 -8.54 12.04 7.78
CA VAL A 42 -8.52 13.50 7.88
C VAL A 42 -8.29 13.95 9.33
N LEU A 43 -9.00 13.33 10.28
CA LEU A 43 -8.88 13.66 11.71
C LEU A 43 -7.49 13.41 12.26
N LEU A 44 -6.91 12.25 11.98
CA LEU A 44 -5.66 11.81 12.58
C LEU A 44 -4.42 12.39 11.88
N PHE A 45 -4.47 12.57 10.55
CA PHE A 45 -3.27 12.89 9.77
C PHE A 45 -3.32 14.26 9.09
N LEU A 46 -4.49 14.77 8.70
CA LEU A 46 -4.61 16.04 7.95
C LEU A 46 -5.05 17.22 8.84
N GLY A 47 -4.83 17.11 10.16
CA GLY A 47 -5.17 18.14 11.14
C GLY A 47 -6.68 18.30 11.38
N GLY A 48 -7.48 17.30 11.01
CA GLY A 48 -8.93 17.29 11.22
C GLY A 48 -9.62 18.54 10.69
N TRP A 49 -10.26 19.24 11.62
CA TRP A 49 -11.07 20.43 11.39
C TRP A 49 -10.21 21.67 11.10
N SER A 50 -8.94 21.73 11.56
CA SER A 50 -8.13 22.93 11.41
C SER A 50 -7.85 23.22 9.93
N GLY A 51 -8.23 24.42 9.50
CA GLY A 51 -7.95 24.96 8.18
C GLY A 51 -7.13 26.24 8.27
N PRO A 52 -6.25 26.50 7.28
CA PRO A 52 -5.53 27.77 7.23
C PRO A 52 -6.55 28.89 6.99
N PHE A 53 -6.64 29.83 7.93
CA PHE A 53 -7.43 31.07 7.82
C PHE A 53 -8.96 30.92 7.70
N LEU A 54 -9.53 29.78 8.13
CA LEU A 54 -10.98 29.57 8.15
C LEU A 54 -11.50 29.59 9.59
N GLU A 55 -12.25 30.63 9.93
CA GLU A 55 -12.85 30.82 11.26
C GLU A 55 -14.37 30.57 11.22
N GLY A 56 -14.93 30.05 12.32
CA GLY A 56 -16.37 29.82 12.48
C GLY A 56 -16.91 28.58 11.74
N ASN A 57 -18.12 28.68 11.17
CA ASN A 57 -18.83 27.53 10.58
C ASN A 57 -18.17 26.95 9.32
N TRP A 58 -17.23 27.66 8.71
CA TRP A 58 -16.49 27.23 7.51
C TRP A 58 -15.53 26.06 7.78
N VAL A 59 -15.17 25.85 9.05
CA VAL A 59 -14.32 24.74 9.51
C VAL A 59 -14.96 23.38 9.22
N ILE A 60 -16.29 23.28 9.35
CA ILE A 60 -17.04 22.04 9.07
C ILE A 60 -17.03 21.74 7.57
N ILE A 61 -17.28 22.75 6.75
CA ILE A 61 -17.25 22.62 5.29
C ILE A 61 -15.85 22.19 4.84
N TRP A 62 -14.81 22.79 5.42
CA TRP A 62 -13.42 22.43 5.15
C TRP A 62 -13.08 20.98 5.51
N PHE A 63 -13.59 20.50 6.64
CA PHE A 63 -13.47 19.09 7.01
C PHE A 63 -14.07 18.18 5.94
N PHE A 64 -15.32 18.44 5.51
CA PHE A 64 -15.96 17.65 4.46
C PHE A 64 -15.19 17.71 3.13
N VAL A 65 -14.68 18.87 2.74
CA VAL A 65 -13.84 19.01 1.53
C VAL A 65 -12.63 18.08 1.59
N LYS A 66 -11.91 18.03 2.73
CA LYS A 66 -10.79 17.09 2.91
C LYS A 66 -11.25 15.63 2.84
N VAL A 67 -12.38 15.30 3.47
CA VAL A 67 -12.93 13.93 3.45
C VAL A 67 -13.25 13.50 2.01
N TYR A 68 -13.97 14.33 1.25
CA TYR A 68 -14.27 14.06 -0.15
C TYR A 68 -13.02 14.00 -1.02
N ALA A 69 -11.99 14.81 -0.74
CA ALA A 69 -10.71 14.71 -1.43
C ALA A 69 -10.03 13.35 -1.18
N VAL A 70 -10.03 12.85 0.07
CA VAL A 70 -9.50 11.52 0.40
C VAL A 70 -10.32 10.41 -0.28
N ILE A 71 -11.65 10.50 -0.28
CA ILE A 71 -12.52 9.55 -0.99
C ILE A 71 -12.22 9.55 -2.50
N ALA A 72 -12.04 10.73 -3.11
CA ALA A 72 -11.67 10.85 -4.51
C ALA A 72 -10.34 10.15 -4.82
N VAL A 73 -9.34 10.28 -3.94
CA VAL A 73 -8.07 9.55 -4.05
C VAL A 73 -8.28 8.03 -3.92
N ILE A 74 -9.10 7.57 -2.97
CA ILE A 74 -9.42 6.15 -2.81
C ILE A 74 -10.07 5.59 -4.08
N PHE A 75 -11.03 6.32 -4.67
CA PHE A 75 -11.66 5.92 -5.92
C PHE A 75 -10.73 6.01 -7.13
N TRP A 76 -9.81 6.97 -7.16
CA TRP A 76 -8.80 7.04 -8.20
C TRP A 76 -7.86 5.83 -8.14
N ILE A 77 -7.36 5.48 -6.96
CA ILE A 77 -6.54 4.28 -6.74
C ILE A 77 -7.32 3.02 -7.15
N ARG A 78 -8.60 2.94 -6.74
CA ARG A 78 -9.51 1.84 -7.09
C ARG A 78 -9.67 1.67 -8.60
N GLY A 79 -9.63 2.74 -9.38
CA GLY A 79 -9.73 2.71 -10.84
C GLY A 79 -8.41 2.46 -11.57
N THR A 80 -7.28 2.90 -11.02
CA THR A 80 -5.97 2.86 -11.71
C THR A 80 -5.13 1.62 -11.38
N PHE A 81 -5.22 1.07 -10.16
CA PHE A 81 -4.33 -0.02 -9.76
C PHE A 81 -4.81 -1.40 -10.24
N PRO A 82 -3.92 -2.24 -10.81
CA PRO A 82 -4.23 -3.62 -11.15
C PRO A 82 -4.62 -4.42 -9.90
N ARG A 83 -5.53 -5.39 -10.05
CA ARG A 83 -5.94 -6.28 -8.95
C ARG A 83 -4.71 -7.02 -8.40
N LEU A 84 -4.41 -6.83 -7.11
CA LEU A 84 -3.35 -7.56 -6.40
C LEU A 84 -3.93 -8.82 -5.77
N ARG A 85 -3.16 -9.92 -5.79
CA ARG A 85 -3.55 -11.14 -5.10
C ARG A 85 -3.48 -10.93 -3.59
N ILE A 86 -4.43 -11.49 -2.85
CA ILE A 86 -4.52 -11.30 -1.38
C ILE A 86 -3.24 -11.71 -0.64
N ASP A 87 -2.56 -12.75 -1.11
CA ASP A 87 -1.28 -13.19 -0.54
C ASP A 87 -0.19 -12.13 -0.67
N GLN A 88 -0.18 -11.37 -1.77
CA GLN A 88 0.77 -10.27 -1.98
C GLN A 88 0.42 -9.07 -1.10
N LEU A 89 -0.87 -8.76 -0.97
CA LEU A 89 -1.36 -7.69 -0.09
C LEU A 89 -1.03 -7.99 1.38
N MET A 90 -1.29 -9.22 1.83
CA MET A 90 -0.99 -9.68 3.18
C MET A 90 0.51 -9.68 3.46
N ALA A 91 1.32 -10.17 2.50
CA ALA A 91 2.78 -10.12 2.64
C ALA A 91 3.28 -8.67 2.75
N PHE A 92 2.71 -7.73 1.98
CA PHE A 92 3.06 -6.31 2.07
C PHE A 92 2.64 -5.70 3.42
N ALA A 93 1.41 -5.94 3.86
CA ALA A 93 0.91 -5.44 5.14
C ALA A 93 1.78 -5.93 6.32
N TRP A 94 2.08 -7.22 6.37
CA TRP A 94 2.82 -7.80 7.49
C TRP A 94 4.34 -7.57 7.43
N LYS A 95 4.96 -7.63 6.25
CA LYS A 95 6.42 -7.52 6.12
C LYS A 95 6.91 -6.08 5.98
N VAL A 96 6.05 -5.16 5.56
CA VAL A 96 6.42 -3.75 5.31
C VAL A 96 5.66 -2.80 6.23
N MET A 97 4.33 -2.85 6.24
CA MET A 97 3.54 -1.84 6.96
C MET A 97 3.64 -1.96 8.48
N VAL A 98 3.58 -3.18 9.02
CA VAL A 98 3.68 -3.40 10.48
C VAL A 98 5.05 -2.99 11.03
N PRO A 99 6.21 -3.43 10.49
CA PRO A 99 7.50 -2.97 10.99
C PRO A 99 7.71 -1.46 10.84
N LEU A 100 7.18 -0.87 9.76
CA LEU A 100 7.26 0.56 9.52
C LEU A 100 6.49 1.36 10.58
N SER A 101 5.29 0.91 10.99
CA SER A 101 4.54 1.60 12.05
C SER A 101 5.23 1.52 13.41
N PHE A 102 5.88 0.41 13.74
CA PHE A 102 6.70 0.34 14.95
C PHE A 102 7.90 1.28 14.91
N LEU A 103 8.57 1.39 13.75
CA LEU A 103 9.70 2.29 13.59
C LEU A 103 9.31 3.75 13.80
N THR A 104 8.17 4.19 13.27
CA THR A 104 7.70 5.58 13.44
C THR A 104 7.37 5.91 14.89
N ILE A 105 6.83 4.94 15.65
CA ILE A 105 6.58 5.10 17.08
C ILE A 105 7.90 5.31 17.85
N VAL A 106 8.92 4.49 17.57
CA VAL A 106 10.24 4.62 18.22
C VAL A 106 10.90 5.96 17.89
N ILE A 107 10.88 6.37 16.62
CA ILE A 107 11.41 7.67 16.18
C ILE A 107 10.71 8.82 16.92
N THR A 108 9.37 8.77 17.00
CA THR A 108 8.59 9.80 17.69
C THR A 108 8.89 9.82 19.19
N GLY A 109 9.08 8.65 19.82
CA GLY A 109 9.48 8.55 21.22
C GLY A 109 10.85 9.18 21.50
N ILE A 110 11.84 8.94 20.64
CA ILE A 110 13.18 9.55 20.74
C ILE A 110 13.08 11.07 20.59
N TYR A 111 12.31 11.54 19.60
CA TYR A 111 12.07 12.97 19.39
C TYR A 111 11.49 13.65 20.64
N MET A 112 10.46 13.04 21.25
CA MET A 112 9.84 13.58 22.46
C MET A 112 10.79 13.61 23.65
N PHE A 113 11.69 12.61 23.77
CA PHE A 113 12.67 12.55 24.86
C PHE A 113 13.70 13.67 24.78
N TYR A 114 14.23 13.97 23.58
CA TYR A 114 15.26 14.99 23.40
C TYR A 114 14.71 16.42 23.19
N GLY A 115 13.39 16.58 23.00
CA GLY A 115 12.75 17.89 22.86
C GLY A 115 13.23 18.70 21.66
N TRP A 116 13.62 18.01 20.59
CA TRP A 116 14.15 18.64 19.38
C TRP A 116 13.11 19.49 18.65
N PRO A 117 13.53 20.48 17.83
CA PRO A 117 12.59 21.33 17.11
C PRO A 117 11.81 20.54 16.05
N ALA A 118 10.58 20.95 15.74
CA ALA A 118 9.63 20.17 14.93
C ALA A 118 10.14 19.76 13.53
N TRP A 119 11.08 20.52 12.95
CA TRP A 119 11.70 20.18 11.67
C TRP A 119 12.64 18.96 11.75
N SER A 120 13.15 18.60 12.92
CA SER A 120 13.92 17.36 13.07
C SER A 120 13.02 16.14 12.88
N LEU A 121 11.78 16.18 13.36
CA LEU A 121 10.82 15.08 13.22
C LEU A 121 10.45 14.85 11.76
N THR A 122 10.27 15.92 10.97
CA THR A 122 9.97 15.79 9.54
C THR A 122 11.15 15.17 8.80
N LEU A 123 12.39 15.57 9.10
CA LEU A 123 13.59 14.97 8.52
C LEU A 123 13.77 13.50 8.92
N MET A 124 13.55 13.17 10.19
CA MET A 124 13.62 11.78 10.69
C MET A 124 12.53 10.89 10.08
N SER A 125 11.33 11.45 9.87
CA SER A 125 10.22 10.71 9.24
C SER A 125 10.47 10.50 7.75
N LEU A 126 10.98 11.51 7.04
CA LEU A 126 11.34 11.39 5.62
C LEU A 126 12.49 10.42 5.41
N THR A 127 13.53 10.48 6.24
CA THR A 127 14.65 9.52 6.18
C THR A 127 14.21 8.11 6.53
N GLY A 128 13.36 7.92 7.55
CA GLY A 128 12.76 6.63 7.88
C GLY A 128 11.96 6.04 6.71
N LEU A 129 11.12 6.85 6.06
CA LEU A 129 10.37 6.45 4.87
C LEU A 129 11.30 6.10 3.69
N LEU A 130 12.36 6.87 3.45
CA LEU A 130 13.33 6.61 2.39
C LEU A 130 14.11 5.31 2.63
N VAL A 131 14.55 5.06 3.86
CA VAL A 131 15.26 3.82 4.23
C VAL A 131 14.36 2.61 4.04
N VAL A 132 13.10 2.69 4.49
CA VAL A 132 12.16 1.58 4.31
C VAL A 132 11.82 1.39 2.84
N ALA A 133 11.54 2.45 2.09
CA ALA A 133 11.32 2.39 0.64
C ALA A 133 12.52 1.76 -0.08
N TYR A 134 13.73 2.11 0.32
CA TYR A 134 14.97 1.54 -0.21
C TYR A 134 15.13 0.06 0.12
N VAL A 135 14.86 -0.36 1.37
CA VAL A 135 14.90 -1.77 1.79
C VAL A 135 13.86 -2.60 1.04
N VAL A 136 12.65 -2.06 0.88
CA VAL A 136 11.57 -2.70 0.11
C VAL A 136 11.97 -2.82 -1.36
N HIS A 137 12.47 -1.74 -1.97
CA HIS A 137 12.95 -1.76 -3.35
C HIS A 137 14.08 -2.77 -3.55
N ARG A 138 15.07 -2.80 -2.64
CA ARG A 138 16.16 -3.80 -2.70
C ARG A 138 15.64 -5.23 -2.59
N ARG A 139 14.69 -5.50 -1.69
CA ARG A 139 14.10 -6.84 -1.55
C ARG A 139 13.24 -7.23 -2.75
N ALA A 140 12.56 -6.28 -3.39
CA ALA A 140 11.75 -6.52 -4.58
C ALA A 140 12.60 -6.77 -5.84
N VAL A 141 13.70 -6.03 -6.02
CA VAL A 141 14.55 -6.10 -7.23
C VAL A 141 15.67 -7.15 -7.12
N GLY A 142 16.06 -7.54 -5.91
CA GLY A 142 17.07 -8.58 -5.64
C GLY A 142 16.86 -9.89 -6.41
N PRO A 143 15.68 -10.53 -6.36
CA PRO A 143 15.46 -11.80 -7.08
C PRO A 143 15.44 -11.65 -8.60
N ALA A 144 15.02 -10.50 -9.14
CA ALA A 144 15.02 -10.26 -10.59
C ALA A 144 16.44 -10.27 -11.17
N ASN A 145 17.38 -9.64 -10.46
CA ASN A 145 18.79 -9.60 -10.87
C ASN A 145 19.44 -10.99 -10.82
N LEU A 146 19.06 -11.82 -9.83
CA LEU A 146 19.56 -13.19 -9.71
C LEU A 146 19.04 -14.08 -10.86
N VAL A 147 17.75 -13.96 -11.22
CA VAL A 147 17.17 -14.72 -12.35
C VAL A 147 17.82 -14.31 -13.67
N ALA A 148 18.08 -13.02 -13.88
CA ALA A 148 18.78 -12.54 -15.07
C ALA A 148 20.19 -13.12 -15.18
N GLN A 149 20.94 -13.16 -14.07
CA GLN A 149 22.28 -13.77 -14.03
C GLN A 149 22.26 -15.28 -14.27
N VAL A 150 21.32 -16.00 -13.65
CA VAL A 150 21.18 -17.45 -13.85
C VAL A 150 20.82 -17.77 -15.29
N ARG A 151 19.89 -17.02 -15.89
CA ARG A 151 19.52 -17.20 -17.31
C ARG A 151 20.70 -16.91 -18.23
N ALA A 152 21.45 -15.83 -18.00
CA ALA A 152 22.65 -15.51 -18.78
C ALA A 152 23.71 -16.62 -18.68
N ARG A 153 23.93 -17.16 -17.47
CA ARG A 153 24.88 -18.25 -17.24
C ARG A 153 24.45 -19.56 -17.91
N GLN A 154 23.16 -19.87 -17.93
CA GLN A 154 22.64 -21.05 -18.63
C GLN A 154 22.81 -20.95 -20.16
N VAL A 155 22.58 -19.78 -20.74
CA VAL A 155 22.80 -19.55 -22.18
C VAL A 155 24.27 -19.74 -22.55
N ALA A 156 25.19 -19.22 -21.72
CA ALA A 156 26.63 -19.41 -21.93
C ALA A 156 27.03 -20.90 -21.88
N LEU A 157 26.57 -21.64 -20.86
CA LEU A 157 26.84 -23.07 -20.74
C LEU A 157 26.23 -23.90 -21.88
N GLN A 158 25.07 -23.51 -22.39
CA GLN A 158 24.46 -24.16 -23.56
C GLN A 158 25.26 -23.90 -24.84
N ALA A 159 25.82 -22.70 -25.01
CA ALA A 159 26.70 -22.39 -26.14
C ALA A 159 28.00 -23.22 -26.09
N GLU A 160 28.62 -23.34 -24.91
CA GLU A 160 29.80 -24.19 -24.69
C GLU A 160 29.50 -25.67 -24.97
N ARG A 161 28.37 -26.19 -24.47
CA ARG A 161 27.94 -27.58 -24.73
C ARG A 161 27.71 -27.84 -26.22
N ARG A 162 27.12 -26.88 -26.95
CA ARG A 162 26.92 -26.98 -28.41
C ARG A 162 28.26 -26.99 -29.15
N ALA A 163 29.19 -26.11 -28.79
CA ALA A 163 30.53 -26.08 -29.39
C ALA A 163 31.29 -27.39 -29.12
N ALA A 164 31.21 -27.93 -27.89
CA ALA A 164 31.83 -29.20 -27.53
C ALA A 164 31.23 -30.39 -28.30
N SER A 165 29.90 -30.41 -28.50
CA SER A 165 29.24 -31.46 -29.30
C SER A 165 29.61 -31.44 -30.79
N GLN A 166 29.96 -30.27 -31.33
CA GLN A 166 30.43 -30.14 -32.73
C GLN A 166 31.89 -30.56 -32.92
N GLN A 167 32.67 -30.58 -31.84
CA GLN A 167 34.07 -31.00 -31.84
C GLN A 167 34.27 -32.47 -31.45
N ALA A 168 33.22 -33.19 -31.06
CA ALA A 168 33.30 -34.61 -30.76
C ALA A 168 33.50 -35.42 -32.07
N PRO A 169 34.64 -36.11 -32.25
CA PRO A 169 34.88 -36.92 -33.44
C PRO A 169 33.95 -38.14 -33.46
N SER A 170 33.41 -38.43 -34.65
CA SER A 170 32.62 -39.62 -34.98
C SER A 170 33.45 -40.90 -34.90
#